data_AF-A0AAN3AAZ3-F1
#
_entry.id   AF-A0AAN3AAZ3-F1
#
_cell.length_a   1.000
_cell.length_b   1.000
_cell.length_c   1.000
_cell.angle_alpha   90.00
_cell.angle_beta   90.00
_cell.angle_gamma   90.00
#
_symmetry.space_group_name_H-M   'P 1'
#
loop_
_entity.id
_entity.type
_entity.pdbx_description
1 polymer ?
#
loop_
_entity_poly.entity_id
_entity_poly.type
_entity_poly.pdbx_seq_one_letter_code
_entity_poly.pdbx_strand_id
1 'polypeptide(L)'
;MQYKHNTLVIPLQRNQLTNRKIMDELTDIYKRIEYLRNNGVKMKEIADRVDMAPSVLSALYSSVLPAYIDLLKTRTPDEALDEALALVNNVSKKRLLNNVGSVRLLLQEMEPDVQSEAESGNSFIKLLGKEAKESVQEVYNYSGMYLSYSLSSSTDSLKIEPYMICASENNEYVKVGMINAYKSVHWGSGIISNHQNSYLMFNERDLPQFALVTIYLQLPHYEFPNMLKGLYLCLDYNHNPIARRIVLVKQSDSTDVNQFLEMEGCLVPRAELTPELEVYYNYTCQEGDYIKTCTVPSPKLDETDLEREKKMLKI
;
A
#
# COMPACT_ATOMS: atom_id res chain seq x y z
N MET A 1 41.93 59.41 46.00
CA MET A 1 41.38 58.09 46.35
C MET A 1 41.40 57.23 45.11
N GLN A 2 41.91 56.01 45.26
CA GLN A 2 41.96 54.95 44.26
C GLN A 2 40.56 54.58 43.78
N TYR A 3 40.41 54.13 42.54
CA TYR A 3 39.77 52.83 42.26
C TYR A 3 40.19 52.35 40.86
N LYS A 4 41.01 51.30 40.86
CA LYS A 4 41.27 50.43 39.71
C LYS A 4 39.94 49.79 39.28
N HIS A 5 39.66 49.73 37.98
CA HIS A 5 38.66 48.80 37.45
C HIS A 5 39.32 47.86 36.44
N ASN A 6 39.32 46.59 36.85
CA ASN A 6 39.89 45.42 36.21
C ASN A 6 39.46 45.28 34.74
N THR A 7 40.41 45.47 33.83
CA THR A 7 40.38 44.84 32.52
C THR A 7 40.96 43.44 32.69
N LEU A 8 40.14 42.37 32.81
CA LEU A 8 40.59 40.97 32.62
C LEU A 8 39.50 39.86 32.68
N VAL A 9 38.19 40.13 32.83
CA VAL A 9 37.19 39.05 33.10
C VAL A 9 36.43 38.54 31.85
N ILE A 10 36.61 39.15 30.67
CA ILE A 10 35.73 38.93 29.51
C ILE A 10 36.01 37.65 28.67
N PRO A 11 37.25 37.11 28.55
CA PRO A 11 37.48 35.90 27.73
C PRO A 11 36.91 34.62 28.36
N LEU A 12 36.96 34.51 29.69
CA LEU A 12 36.58 33.29 30.42
C LEU A 12 35.07 33.02 30.39
N GLN A 13 34.23 34.05 30.50
CA GLN A 13 32.77 33.88 30.44
C GLN A 13 32.28 33.53 29.02
N ARG A 14 32.87 34.11 27.97
CA ARG A 14 32.58 33.73 26.58
C ARG A 14 32.98 32.28 26.31
N ASN A 15 34.17 31.86 26.73
CA ASN A 15 34.60 30.47 26.57
C ASN A 15 33.73 29.49 27.37
N GLN A 16 33.27 29.86 28.58
CA GLN A 16 32.35 29.02 29.37
C GLN A 16 30.97 28.86 28.71
N LEU A 17 30.40 29.94 28.16
CA LEU A 17 29.13 29.89 27.43
C LEU A 17 29.23 29.08 26.13
N THR A 18 30.34 29.22 25.41
CA THR A 18 30.59 28.48 24.17
C THR A 18 30.81 26.99 24.45
N ASN A 19 31.58 26.67 25.50
CA ASN A 19 31.78 25.29 25.95
C ASN A 19 30.47 24.65 26.37
N ARG A 20 29.62 25.35 27.15
CA ARG A 20 28.32 24.83 27.61
C ARG A 20 27.37 24.51 26.45
N LYS A 21 27.37 25.31 25.38
CA LYS A 21 26.56 25.05 24.19
C LYS A 21 27.05 23.82 23.40
N ILE A 22 28.36 23.65 23.29
CA ILE A 22 28.98 22.48 22.64
C ILE A 22 28.72 21.19 23.44
N MET A 23 28.59 21.28 24.77
CA MET A 23 28.19 20.15 25.64
C MET A 23 26.86 19.54 25.26
N ASP A 24 25.86 20.42 25.17
CA ASP A 24 24.49 20.03 24.88
C ASP A 24 24.41 19.45 23.47
N GLU A 25 25.17 20.02 22.54
CA GLU A 25 25.24 19.55 21.15
C GLU A 25 25.85 18.14 21.02
N LEU A 26 26.93 17.82 21.72
CA LEU A 26 27.54 16.48 21.68
C LEU A 26 26.66 15.40 22.34
N THR A 27 25.97 15.76 23.41
CA THR A 27 25.02 14.87 24.09
C THR A 27 23.76 14.64 23.25
N ASP A 28 23.28 15.69 22.57
CA ASP A 28 22.16 15.61 21.62
C ASP A 28 22.51 14.73 20.42
N ILE A 29 23.73 14.85 19.88
CA ILE A 29 24.22 13.97 18.81
C ILE A 29 24.21 12.51 19.27
N TYR A 30 24.72 12.22 20.47
CA TYR A 30 24.71 10.86 21.01
C TYR A 30 23.29 10.28 21.10
N LYS A 31 22.37 11.01 21.73
CA LYS A 31 20.97 10.59 21.88
C LYS A 31 20.27 10.42 20.53
N ARG A 32 20.55 11.30 19.55
CA ARG A 32 19.93 11.21 18.23
C ARG A 32 20.45 10.02 17.43
N ILE A 33 21.75 9.73 17.48
CA ILE A 33 22.31 8.52 16.86
C ILE A 33 21.74 7.28 17.53
N GLU A 34 21.66 7.25 18.87
CA GLU A 34 21.06 6.15 19.62
C GLU A 34 19.59 5.93 19.23
N TYR A 35 18.80 7.00 19.12
CA TYR A 35 17.42 6.94 18.63
C TYR A 35 17.34 6.35 17.22
N LEU A 36 18.13 6.85 16.26
CA LEU A 36 18.11 6.36 14.87
C LEU A 36 18.51 4.87 14.80
N ARG A 37 19.53 4.46 15.58
CA ARG A 37 19.99 3.07 15.64
C ARG A 37 18.94 2.14 16.27
N ASN A 38 18.29 2.57 17.34
CA ASN A 38 17.22 1.81 17.99
C ASN A 38 15.97 1.67 17.11
N ASN A 39 15.77 2.61 16.17
CA ASN A 39 14.70 2.57 15.18
C ASN A 39 15.13 2.01 13.81
N GLY A 40 16.22 1.24 13.76
CA GLY A 40 16.56 0.41 12.58
C GLY A 40 17.44 1.06 11.50
N VAL A 41 17.83 2.33 11.65
CA VAL A 41 18.72 3.01 10.68
C VAL A 41 20.13 2.41 10.74
N LYS A 42 20.72 2.12 9.58
CA LYS A 42 22.07 1.53 9.52
C LYS A 42 23.14 2.58 9.79
N MET A 43 24.22 2.19 10.48
CA MET A 43 25.35 3.08 10.78
C MET A 43 25.94 3.73 9.53
N LYS A 44 25.96 3.00 8.40
CA LYS A 44 26.43 3.51 7.11
C LYS A 44 25.56 4.67 6.59
N GLU A 45 24.23 4.55 6.69
CA GLU A 45 23.29 5.58 6.21
C GLU A 45 23.41 6.86 7.03
N ILE A 46 23.56 6.72 8.35
CA ILE A 46 23.81 7.87 9.24
C ILE A 46 25.14 8.54 8.86
N ALA A 47 26.19 7.74 8.62
CA ALA A 47 27.52 8.24 8.26
C ALA A 47 27.54 8.98 6.92
N ASP A 48 26.85 8.43 5.90
CA ASP A 48 26.72 9.04 4.58
C ASP A 48 25.98 10.39 4.67
N ARG A 49 24.93 10.49 5.50
CA ARG A 49 24.15 11.74 5.66
C ARG A 49 24.94 12.88 6.31
N VAL A 50 25.80 12.56 7.27
CA VAL A 50 26.61 13.54 8.01
C VAL A 50 28.01 13.75 7.40
N ASP A 51 28.24 13.20 6.20
CA ASP A 51 29.53 13.24 5.48
C ASP A 51 30.72 12.80 6.35
N MET A 52 30.54 11.67 7.06
CA MET A 52 31.59 11.05 7.87
C MET A 52 31.87 9.63 7.41
N ALA A 53 33.12 9.18 7.56
CA ALA A 53 33.44 7.78 7.34
C ALA A 53 32.71 6.90 8.38
N PRO A 54 32.12 5.74 7.99
CA PRO A 54 31.40 4.86 8.92
C PRO A 54 32.22 4.43 10.14
N SER A 55 33.53 4.25 9.96
CA SER A 55 34.46 3.91 11.05
C SER A 55 34.65 5.04 12.06
N VAL A 56 34.63 6.30 11.62
CA VAL A 56 34.74 7.49 12.47
C VAL A 56 33.45 7.67 13.27
N LEU A 57 32.29 7.54 12.62
CA LEU A 57 30.99 7.63 13.29
C LEU A 57 30.80 6.48 14.29
N SER A 58 31.20 5.26 13.94
CA SER A 58 31.15 4.11 14.86
C SER A 58 32.03 4.31 16.08
N ALA A 59 33.25 4.84 15.91
CA ALA A 59 34.15 5.15 17.03
C ALA A 59 33.59 6.25 17.94
N LEU A 60 32.96 7.28 17.34
CA LEU A 60 32.27 8.33 18.07
C LEU A 60 31.12 7.78 18.91
N TYR A 61 30.23 6.98 18.30
CA TYR A 61 29.05 6.44 18.97
C TYR A 61 29.38 5.39 20.03
N SER A 62 30.29 4.46 19.76
CA SER A 62 30.54 3.31 20.65
C SER A 62 31.61 3.56 21.72
N SER A 63 32.45 4.59 21.59
CA SER A 63 33.59 4.79 22.50
C SER A 63 33.71 6.24 22.97
N VAL A 64 33.79 7.21 22.06
CA VAL A 64 34.08 8.61 22.45
C VAL A 64 32.90 9.25 23.19
N LEU A 65 31.69 9.23 22.63
CA LEU A 65 30.53 9.89 23.23
C LEU A 65 30.09 9.25 24.56
N PRO A 66 30.06 7.91 24.71
CA PRO A 66 29.80 7.28 26.01
C PRO A 66 30.84 7.65 27.07
N ALA A 67 32.14 7.53 26.74
CA ALA A 67 33.21 7.87 27.67
C ALA A 67 33.19 9.35 28.06
N TYR A 68 32.92 10.23 27.09
CA TYR A 68 32.74 11.64 27.34
C TYR A 68 31.60 11.90 28.34
N ILE A 69 30.41 11.36 28.10
CA ILE A 69 29.23 11.54 28.97
C ILE A 69 29.52 11.06 30.40
N ASP A 70 30.24 9.95 30.57
CA ASP A 70 30.61 9.46 31.90
C ASP A 70 31.66 10.34 32.60
N LEU A 71 32.65 10.82 31.86
CA LEU A 71 33.71 11.68 32.40
C LEU A 71 33.21 13.08 32.80
N LEU A 72 32.10 13.55 32.22
CA LEU A 72 31.48 14.82 32.61
C LEU A 72 30.92 14.84 34.03
N LYS A 73 30.74 13.68 34.66
CA LYS A 73 30.32 13.59 36.06
C LYS A 73 31.42 14.07 37.02
N THR A 74 32.69 14.02 36.61
CA THR A 74 33.85 14.25 37.49
C THR A 74 34.86 15.26 36.97
N ARG A 75 34.80 15.64 35.68
CA ARG A 75 35.81 16.48 35.01
C ARG A 75 35.21 17.63 34.22
N THR A 76 36.08 18.56 33.82
CA THR A 76 35.67 19.64 32.92
C THR A 76 35.41 19.12 31.50
N PRO A 77 34.54 19.79 30.72
CA PRO A 77 34.28 19.47 29.32
C PRO A 77 35.50 19.19 28.44
N ASP A 78 36.52 20.03 28.56
CA ASP A 78 37.67 20.01 27.67
C ASP A 78 38.56 18.81 27.98
N GLU A 79 38.79 18.54 29.27
CA GLU A 79 39.53 17.38 29.79
C GLU A 79 38.77 16.07 29.50
N ALA A 80 37.45 16.05 29.71
CA ALA A 80 36.62 14.89 29.41
C ALA A 80 36.65 14.54 27.92
N LEU A 81 36.64 15.54 27.03
CA LEU A 81 36.70 15.32 25.59
C LEU A 81 38.09 14.86 25.14
N ASP A 82 39.16 15.42 25.70
CA ASP A 82 40.53 15.00 25.39
C ASP A 82 40.79 13.55 25.80
N GLU A 83 40.33 13.16 26.98
CA GLU A 83 40.48 11.78 27.46
C GLU A 83 39.59 10.80 26.70
N ALA A 84 38.37 11.19 26.32
CA ALA A 84 37.51 10.35 25.50
C ALA A 84 38.07 10.16 24.09
N LEU A 85 38.67 11.19 23.50
CA LEU A 85 39.31 11.10 22.18
C LEU A 85 40.60 10.30 22.20
N ALA A 86 41.32 10.24 23.33
CA ALA A 86 42.51 9.40 23.48
C ALA A 86 42.21 7.89 23.32
N LEU A 87 40.94 7.47 23.46
CA LEU A 87 40.52 6.08 23.27
C LEU A 87 40.56 5.63 21.81
N VAL A 88 40.60 6.57 20.85
CA VAL A 88 40.48 6.28 19.42
C VAL A 88 41.50 7.08 18.62
N ASN A 89 42.07 6.49 17.57
CA ASN A 89 43.11 7.14 16.76
C ASN A 89 42.57 7.80 15.48
N ASN A 90 41.28 7.65 15.20
CA ASN A 90 40.65 8.03 13.93
C ASN A 90 39.70 9.25 14.04
N VAL A 91 39.61 9.89 15.21
CA VAL A 91 38.76 11.07 15.45
C VAL A 91 39.62 12.26 15.85
N SER A 92 39.43 13.40 15.18
CA SER A 92 40.17 14.65 15.48
C SER A 92 39.29 15.64 16.24
N LYS A 93 39.74 16.10 17.42
CA LYS A 93 39.06 17.12 18.24
C LYS A 93 38.68 18.37 17.43
N LYS A 94 39.63 18.88 16.64
CA LYS A 94 39.43 20.08 15.81
C LYS A 94 38.37 19.88 14.73
N ARG A 95 38.36 18.72 14.05
CA ARG A 95 37.36 18.42 13.01
C ARG A 95 35.98 18.20 13.61
N LEU A 96 35.91 17.49 14.73
CA LEU A 96 34.67 17.25 15.46
C LEU A 96 34.03 18.59 15.85
N LEU A 97 34.74 19.41 16.63
CA LEU A 97 34.23 20.69 17.14
C LEU A 97 33.80 21.66 16.03
N ASN A 98 34.50 21.68 14.90
CA ASN A 98 34.12 22.52 13.75
C ASN A 98 32.82 22.06 13.07
N ASN A 99 32.50 20.76 13.15
CA ASN A 99 31.36 20.17 12.46
C ASN A 99 30.19 19.83 13.38
N VAL A 100 30.33 19.93 14.71
CA VAL A 100 29.29 19.57 15.70
C VAL A 100 27.94 20.19 15.37
N GLY A 101 27.89 21.49 15.06
CA GLY A 101 26.63 22.17 14.72
C GLY A 101 25.95 21.60 13.47
N SER A 102 26.72 21.40 12.39
CA SER A 102 26.22 20.85 11.12
C SER A 102 25.77 19.40 11.28
N VAL A 103 26.55 18.58 12.00
CA VAL A 103 26.21 17.18 12.28
C VAL A 103 24.92 17.09 13.07
N ARG A 104 24.75 17.92 14.11
CA ARG A 104 23.51 17.96 14.90
C ARG A 104 22.30 18.29 14.04
N LEU A 105 22.38 19.32 13.19
CA LEU A 105 21.28 19.70 12.30
C LEU A 105 20.93 18.58 11.31
N LEU A 106 21.93 17.99 10.65
CA LEU A 106 21.71 16.90 9.69
C LEU A 106 21.08 15.67 10.36
N LEU A 107 21.49 15.34 11.59
CA LEU A 107 20.89 14.24 12.37
C LEU A 107 19.47 14.56 12.85
N GLN A 108 19.15 15.83 13.12
CA GLN A 108 17.80 16.26 13.51
C GLN A 108 16.83 16.20 12.32
N GLU A 109 17.30 16.48 11.10
CA GLU A 109 16.52 16.33 9.88
C GLU A 109 16.30 14.86 9.46
N MET A 110 17.15 13.95 9.92
CA MET A 110 16.95 12.52 9.70
C MET A 110 15.84 12.01 10.61
N GLU A 111 14.73 11.60 10.06
CA GLU A 111 13.81 10.70 10.75
C GLU A 111 14.18 9.25 10.40
N PRO A 112 14.04 8.29 11.34
CA PRO A 112 14.05 6.90 10.94
C PRO A 112 12.94 6.76 9.90
N ASP A 113 13.23 6.07 8.79
CA ASP A 113 12.13 5.55 7.98
C ASP A 113 11.26 4.80 8.98
N VAL A 114 10.05 5.31 9.21
CA VAL A 114 9.06 4.58 9.96
C VAL A 114 8.87 3.36 9.10
N GLN A 115 9.57 2.28 9.43
CA GLN A 115 9.17 0.93 9.08
C GLN A 115 7.87 0.72 9.84
N SER A 116 6.85 1.40 9.34
CA SER A 116 5.48 0.96 9.41
C SER A 116 5.55 -0.52 9.10
N GLU A 117 4.81 -1.32 9.85
CA GLU A 117 4.58 -2.72 9.48
C GLU A 117 4.14 -2.88 8.01
N ALA A 118 3.79 -1.80 7.29
CA ALA A 118 3.63 -1.75 5.83
C ALA A 118 4.91 -2.01 5.02
N GLU A 119 6.09 -1.60 5.46
CA GLU A 119 7.36 -1.85 4.75
C GLU A 119 8.12 -3.09 5.25
N SER A 120 7.76 -3.66 6.40
CA SER A 120 7.95 -5.10 6.67
C SER A 120 6.75 -5.94 6.24
N GLY A 121 5.80 -5.31 5.53
CA GLY A 121 4.47 -5.84 5.24
C GLY A 121 4.51 -7.15 4.51
N ASN A 122 3.45 -7.93 4.76
CA ASN A 122 3.15 -9.19 4.08
C ASN A 122 3.66 -9.14 2.63
N SER A 123 4.61 -10.02 2.31
CA SER A 123 5.29 -10.04 1.00
C SER A 123 4.28 -10.12 -0.15
N PHE A 124 3.13 -10.77 0.09
CA PHE A 124 2.01 -10.81 -0.84
C PHE A 124 1.43 -9.42 -1.12
N ILE A 125 1.24 -8.56 -0.11
CA ILE A 125 0.64 -7.23 -0.29
C ILE A 125 1.59 -6.32 -1.08
N LYS A 126 2.90 -6.43 -0.84
CA LYS A 126 3.90 -5.73 -1.64
C LYS A 126 3.89 -6.20 -3.09
N LEU A 127 3.83 -7.52 -3.31
CA LEU A 127 3.73 -8.09 -4.65
C LEU A 127 2.44 -7.64 -5.32
N LEU A 128 1.31 -7.66 -4.61
CA LEU A 128 0.02 -7.21 -5.11
C LEU A 128 0.06 -5.74 -5.55
N GLY A 129 0.68 -4.86 -4.75
CA GLY A 129 0.88 -3.46 -5.11
C GLY A 129 1.78 -3.28 -6.33
N LYS A 130 2.83 -4.09 -6.45
CA LYS A 130 3.71 -4.11 -7.62
C LYS A 130 2.96 -4.56 -8.87
N GLU A 131 2.25 -5.68 -8.82
CA GLU A 131 1.48 -6.23 -9.94
C GLU A 131 0.36 -5.28 -10.37
N ALA A 132 -0.32 -4.63 -9.42
CA ALA A 132 -1.35 -3.62 -9.73
C ALA A 132 -0.77 -2.45 -10.53
N LYS A 133 0.46 -2.02 -10.23
CA LYS A 133 1.16 -0.97 -10.95
C LYS A 133 1.63 -1.43 -12.33
N GLU A 134 2.21 -2.63 -12.42
CA GLU A 134 2.67 -3.20 -13.70
C GLU A 134 1.50 -3.45 -14.66
N SER A 135 0.33 -3.82 -14.14
CA SER A 135 -0.91 -4.04 -14.91
C SER A 135 -1.34 -2.81 -15.74
N VAL A 136 -0.98 -1.60 -15.31
CA VAL A 136 -1.32 -0.36 -16.04
C VAL A 136 -0.69 -0.33 -17.44
N GLN A 137 0.48 -0.95 -17.61
CA GLN A 137 1.14 -0.99 -18.92
C GLN A 137 0.41 -1.89 -19.92
N GLU A 138 -0.33 -2.88 -19.42
CA GLU A 138 -1.02 -3.88 -20.24
C GLU A 138 -2.49 -3.54 -20.47
N VAL A 139 -3.09 -2.75 -19.58
CA VAL A 139 -4.52 -2.44 -19.61
C VAL A 139 -4.95 -1.71 -20.88
N TYR A 140 -4.04 -1.04 -21.59
CA TYR A 140 -4.35 -0.31 -22.82
C TYR A 140 -5.05 -1.20 -23.87
N ASN A 141 -4.66 -2.47 -23.97
CA ASN A 141 -5.29 -3.42 -24.90
C ASN A 141 -6.74 -3.75 -24.54
N TYR A 142 -7.11 -3.57 -23.27
CA TYR A 142 -8.42 -3.92 -22.72
C TYR A 142 -9.18 -2.68 -22.22
N SER A 143 -8.67 -1.49 -22.53
CA SER A 143 -9.28 -0.24 -22.08
C SER A 143 -10.53 0.06 -22.91
N GLY A 144 -11.59 0.48 -22.23
CA GLY A 144 -12.85 0.85 -22.88
C GLY A 144 -14.06 0.60 -21.98
N MET A 145 -15.24 0.77 -22.59
CA MET A 145 -16.54 0.47 -22.00
C MET A 145 -17.07 -0.86 -22.51
N TYR A 146 -17.67 -1.63 -21.62
CA TYR A 146 -18.16 -2.98 -21.85
C TYR A 146 -19.60 -3.10 -21.33
N LEU A 147 -20.39 -3.97 -21.96
CA LEU A 147 -21.58 -4.52 -21.34
C LEU A 147 -21.27 -5.94 -20.87
N SER A 148 -21.57 -6.22 -19.61
CA SER A 148 -21.51 -7.58 -19.10
C SER A 148 -22.84 -8.29 -19.29
N TYR A 149 -22.78 -9.61 -19.41
CA TYR A 149 -23.91 -10.50 -19.45
C TYR A 149 -23.68 -11.61 -18.43
N SER A 150 -24.63 -11.80 -17.51
CA SER A 150 -24.57 -12.84 -16.49
C SER A 150 -25.96 -13.21 -15.98
N LEU A 151 -26.09 -14.34 -15.28
CA LEU A 151 -27.33 -14.73 -14.62
C LEU A 151 -27.63 -13.80 -13.42
N SER A 152 -28.86 -13.31 -13.31
CA SER A 152 -29.31 -12.56 -12.12
C SER A 152 -29.39 -13.45 -10.87
N SER A 153 -29.11 -12.88 -9.69
CA SER A 153 -29.19 -13.63 -8.42
C SER A 153 -30.62 -13.84 -7.91
N SER A 154 -31.58 -13.04 -8.39
CA SER A 154 -32.94 -12.97 -7.84
C SER A 154 -34.02 -13.58 -8.74
N THR A 155 -33.78 -13.63 -10.04
CA THR A 155 -34.76 -14.05 -11.06
C THR A 155 -34.06 -14.79 -12.19
N ASP A 156 -34.80 -15.62 -12.92
CA ASP A 156 -34.35 -16.24 -14.17
C ASP A 156 -34.34 -15.19 -15.31
N SER A 157 -33.39 -14.26 -15.22
CA SER A 157 -33.24 -13.13 -16.12
C SER A 157 -31.77 -12.93 -16.48
N LEU A 158 -31.53 -12.49 -17.71
CA LEU A 158 -30.22 -12.01 -18.14
C LEU A 158 -29.95 -10.66 -17.49
N LYS A 159 -28.88 -10.57 -16.70
CA LYS A 159 -28.41 -9.33 -16.10
C LYS A 159 -27.39 -8.68 -17.02
N ILE A 160 -27.67 -7.45 -17.42
CA ILE A 160 -26.83 -6.64 -18.29
C ILE A 160 -26.33 -5.43 -17.50
N GLU A 161 -25.01 -5.30 -17.35
CA GLU A 161 -24.40 -4.25 -16.52
C GLU A 161 -23.24 -3.57 -17.24
N PRO A 162 -23.19 -2.23 -17.29
CA PRO A 162 -22.05 -1.50 -17.82
C PRO A 162 -20.78 -1.67 -16.97
N TYR A 163 -19.65 -1.82 -17.63
CA TYR A 163 -18.32 -1.81 -17.05
C TYR A 163 -17.40 -0.85 -17.80
N MET A 164 -16.45 -0.26 -17.10
CA MET A 164 -15.36 0.50 -17.69
C MET A 164 -14.04 -0.02 -17.14
N ILE A 165 -13.07 -0.25 -18.02
CA ILE A 165 -11.71 -0.67 -17.66
C ILE A 165 -10.77 0.39 -18.24
N CYS A 166 -9.90 0.97 -17.42
CA CYS A 166 -8.91 1.96 -17.87
C CYS A 166 -7.73 2.07 -16.89
N ALA A 167 -6.67 2.75 -17.31
CA ALA A 167 -5.62 3.18 -16.37
C ALA A 167 -6.17 4.27 -15.42
N SER A 168 -5.71 4.29 -14.17
CA SER A 168 -5.97 5.39 -13.25
C SER A 168 -5.32 6.69 -13.74
N GLU A 169 -5.86 7.85 -13.32
CA GLU A 169 -5.33 9.17 -13.73
C GLU A 169 -3.85 9.37 -13.39
N ASN A 170 -3.38 8.74 -12.32
CA ASN A 170 -1.98 8.76 -11.89
C ASN A 170 -1.14 7.58 -12.40
N ASN A 171 -1.69 6.69 -13.23
CA ASN A 171 -1.04 5.47 -13.74
C ASN A 171 -0.45 4.55 -12.66
N GLU A 172 -1.05 4.50 -11.48
CA GLU A 172 -0.61 3.64 -10.37
C GLU A 172 -1.40 2.32 -10.28
N TYR A 173 -2.60 2.24 -10.86
CA TYR A 173 -3.42 1.03 -10.88
C TYR A 173 -4.40 1.02 -12.05
N VAL A 174 -4.96 -0.15 -12.36
CA VAL A 174 -6.07 -0.27 -13.32
C VAL A 174 -7.36 0.12 -12.63
N LYS A 175 -7.98 1.21 -13.07
CA LYS A 175 -9.29 1.66 -12.58
C LYS A 175 -10.39 0.87 -13.27
N VAL A 176 -11.34 0.38 -12.48
CA VAL A 176 -12.50 -0.34 -12.99
C VAL A 176 -13.78 0.28 -12.44
N GLY A 177 -14.72 0.58 -13.33
CA GLY A 177 -16.06 1.06 -12.99
C GLY A 177 -17.10 0.02 -13.32
N MET A 178 -18.16 -0.07 -12.52
CA MET A 178 -19.33 -0.91 -12.76
C MET A 178 -20.60 -0.13 -12.42
N ILE A 179 -21.60 -0.19 -13.29
CA ILE A 179 -22.95 0.30 -13.00
C ILE A 179 -23.84 -0.93 -12.88
N ASN A 180 -24.40 -1.17 -11.69
CA ASN A 180 -25.24 -2.32 -11.48
C ASN A 180 -26.62 -2.13 -12.18
N ALA A 181 -27.39 -3.21 -12.27
CA ALA A 181 -28.73 -3.17 -12.89
C ALA A 181 -29.73 -2.22 -12.18
N TYR A 182 -29.37 -1.70 -11.00
CA TYR A 182 -30.16 -0.78 -10.18
C TYR A 182 -29.60 0.66 -10.18
N LYS A 183 -28.69 0.98 -11.11
CA LYS A 183 -28.05 2.29 -11.32
C LYS A 183 -27.11 2.76 -10.20
N SER A 184 -26.66 1.87 -9.32
CA SER A 184 -25.56 2.20 -8.39
C SER A 184 -24.21 2.03 -9.08
N VAL A 185 -23.28 2.95 -8.80
CA VAL A 185 -21.95 2.94 -9.38
C VAL A 185 -20.94 2.45 -8.36
N HIS A 186 -20.14 1.47 -8.78
CA HIS A 186 -19.09 0.87 -7.97
C HIS A 186 -17.74 1.07 -8.65
N TRP A 187 -16.75 1.50 -7.87
CA TRP A 187 -15.38 1.68 -8.33
C TRP A 187 -14.48 0.61 -7.70
N GLY A 188 -13.51 0.18 -8.49
CA GLY A 188 -12.64 -0.93 -8.15
C GLY A 188 -11.28 -0.82 -8.82
N SER A 189 -10.49 -1.87 -8.63
CA SER A 189 -9.16 -2.01 -9.21
C SER A 189 -9.03 -3.32 -10.00
N GLY A 190 -8.20 -3.30 -11.02
CA GLY A 190 -7.86 -4.46 -11.84
C GLY A 190 -6.41 -4.90 -11.64
N ILE A 191 -6.18 -6.20 -11.74
CA ILE A 191 -4.84 -6.78 -11.87
C ILE A 191 -4.83 -7.63 -13.13
N ILE A 192 -3.77 -7.53 -13.91
CA ILE A 192 -3.50 -8.39 -15.05
C ILE A 192 -2.31 -9.25 -14.66
N SER A 193 -2.46 -10.57 -14.78
CA SER A 193 -1.42 -11.54 -14.44
C SER A 193 -1.04 -12.34 -15.67
N ASN A 194 0.27 -12.39 -15.93
CA ASN A 194 0.90 -13.20 -16.97
C ASN A 194 0.29 -12.99 -18.37
N HIS A 195 -0.25 -11.81 -18.68
CA HIS A 195 -0.93 -11.48 -19.94
C HIS A 195 -2.12 -12.41 -20.32
N GLN A 196 -2.54 -13.31 -19.44
CA GLN A 196 -3.52 -14.36 -19.74
C GLN A 196 -4.77 -14.29 -18.86
N ASN A 197 -4.66 -13.69 -17.68
CA ASN A 197 -5.77 -13.57 -16.75
C ASN A 197 -5.85 -12.15 -16.20
N SER A 198 -7.06 -11.68 -15.97
CA SER A 198 -7.32 -10.44 -15.26
C SER A 198 -8.28 -10.69 -14.08
N TYR A 199 -8.07 -9.94 -13.02
CA TYR A 199 -8.86 -9.95 -11.80
C TYR A 199 -9.39 -8.53 -11.60
N LEU A 200 -10.69 -8.34 -11.71
CA LEU A 200 -11.36 -7.08 -11.40
C LEU A 200 -11.96 -7.18 -10.01
N MET A 201 -11.65 -6.23 -9.13
CA MET A 201 -12.04 -6.25 -7.73
C MET A 201 -12.83 -4.99 -7.40
N PHE A 202 -14.02 -5.15 -6.81
CA PHE A 202 -14.92 -4.05 -6.45
C PHE A 202 -15.43 -4.20 -5.03
N ASN A 203 -15.85 -3.09 -4.43
CA ASN A 203 -16.70 -3.11 -3.25
C ASN A 203 -18.17 -2.90 -3.67
N GLU A 204 -19.01 -3.91 -3.47
CA GLU A 204 -20.45 -3.85 -3.81
C GLU A 204 -21.25 -3.00 -2.82
N ARG A 205 -20.67 -2.65 -1.66
CA ARG A 205 -21.33 -1.82 -0.64
C ARG A 205 -20.62 -0.49 -0.44
N ASP A 206 -21.40 0.50 0.02
CA ASP A 206 -20.84 1.76 0.46
C ASP A 206 -20.08 1.60 1.79
N LEU A 207 -19.10 2.50 2.00
CA LEU A 207 -18.35 2.56 3.24
C LEU A 207 -19.29 2.80 4.44
N PRO A 208 -19.06 2.15 5.59
CA PRO A 208 -17.85 1.42 6.00
C PRO A 208 -17.88 -0.09 5.70
N GLN A 209 -18.91 -0.61 5.02
CA GLN A 209 -19.04 -2.04 4.79
C GLN A 209 -18.16 -2.48 3.62
N PHE A 210 -17.50 -3.64 3.77
CA PHE A 210 -16.63 -4.22 2.75
C PHE A 210 -17.24 -5.54 2.26
N ALA A 211 -17.78 -5.52 1.04
CA ALA A 211 -18.29 -6.67 0.32
C ALA A 211 -17.50 -6.81 -0.99
N LEU A 212 -16.42 -7.58 -0.94
CA LEU A 212 -15.55 -7.79 -2.08
C LEU A 212 -16.25 -8.64 -3.15
N VAL A 213 -16.29 -8.09 -4.36
CA VAL A 213 -16.65 -8.82 -5.58
C VAL A 213 -15.40 -8.98 -6.41
N THR A 214 -15.20 -10.18 -6.95
CA THR A 214 -14.06 -10.47 -7.83
C THR A 214 -14.54 -11.07 -9.14
N ILE A 215 -14.10 -10.49 -10.25
CA ILE A 215 -14.33 -11.00 -11.60
C ILE A 215 -13.01 -11.51 -12.16
N TYR A 216 -12.97 -12.80 -12.47
CA TYR A 216 -11.87 -13.45 -13.17
C TYR A 216 -12.17 -13.40 -14.66
N LEU A 217 -11.27 -12.84 -15.45
CA LEU A 217 -11.39 -12.77 -16.91
C LEU A 217 -10.21 -13.49 -17.54
N GLN A 218 -10.51 -14.34 -18.52
CA GLN A 218 -9.50 -14.90 -19.39
C GLN A 218 -9.18 -13.89 -20.49
N LEU A 219 -7.91 -13.50 -20.58
CA LEU A 219 -7.41 -12.59 -21.58
C LEU A 219 -6.96 -13.38 -22.82
N PRO A 220 -7.50 -13.06 -24.01
CA PRO A 220 -7.08 -13.71 -25.24
C PRO A 220 -5.72 -13.18 -25.72
N HIS A 221 -4.99 -13.99 -26.48
CA HIS A 221 -3.70 -13.59 -27.10
C HIS A 221 -3.91 -12.72 -28.36
N TYR A 222 -4.88 -11.81 -28.33
CA TYR A 222 -5.22 -10.88 -29.42
C TYR A 222 -5.20 -9.45 -28.90
N GLU A 223 -4.69 -8.52 -29.72
CA GLU A 223 -4.79 -7.10 -29.43
C GLU A 223 -6.25 -6.64 -29.54
N PHE A 224 -6.68 -5.79 -28.61
CA PHE A 224 -8.01 -5.17 -28.58
C PHE A 224 -9.18 -6.15 -28.73
N PRO A 225 -9.33 -7.14 -27.84
CA PRO A 225 -10.42 -8.10 -27.96
C PRO A 225 -11.78 -7.44 -27.73
N ASN A 226 -12.73 -7.80 -28.60
CA ASN A 226 -14.12 -7.35 -28.48
C ASN A 226 -14.88 -8.05 -27.35
N MET A 227 -14.37 -9.17 -26.83
CA MET A 227 -15.06 -9.97 -25.82
C MET A 227 -14.09 -10.60 -24.84
N LEU A 228 -14.42 -10.51 -23.55
CA LEU A 228 -13.72 -11.15 -22.45
C LEU A 228 -14.69 -12.08 -21.72
N LYS A 229 -14.23 -13.23 -21.25
CA LYS A 229 -15.07 -14.25 -20.59
C LYS A 229 -14.45 -14.67 -19.28
N GLY A 230 -15.29 -15.02 -18.31
CA GLY A 230 -14.79 -15.72 -17.13
C GLY A 230 -15.84 -15.91 -16.04
N LEU A 231 -15.45 -15.68 -14.78
CA LEU A 231 -16.23 -16.00 -13.60
C LEU A 231 -16.43 -14.77 -12.70
N TYR A 232 -17.66 -14.54 -12.30
CA TYR A 232 -18.06 -13.52 -11.34
C TYR A 232 -18.30 -14.17 -9.98
N LEU A 233 -17.53 -13.78 -8.96
CA LEU A 233 -17.63 -14.28 -7.60
C LEU A 233 -18.14 -13.17 -6.68
N CYS A 234 -19.23 -13.43 -5.98
CA CYS A 234 -19.82 -12.52 -4.99
C CYS A 234 -20.53 -13.30 -3.88
N LEU A 235 -21.24 -12.56 -3.03
CA LEU A 235 -22.20 -13.13 -2.09
C LEU A 235 -23.63 -12.95 -2.63
N ASP A 236 -24.52 -13.89 -2.35
CA ASP A 236 -25.96 -13.71 -2.57
C ASP A 236 -26.59 -12.84 -1.46
N TYR A 237 -27.90 -12.59 -1.54
CA TYR A 237 -28.63 -11.82 -0.51
C TYR A 237 -28.61 -12.46 0.88
N ASN A 238 -28.40 -13.78 0.96
CA ASN A 238 -28.30 -14.52 2.21
C ASN A 238 -26.83 -14.66 2.67
N HIS A 239 -25.91 -13.90 2.06
CA HIS A 239 -24.47 -13.95 2.31
C HIS A 239 -23.81 -15.31 2.00
N ASN A 240 -24.42 -16.15 1.16
CA ASN A 240 -23.78 -17.35 0.68
C ASN A 240 -22.86 -17.04 -0.51
N PRO A 241 -21.64 -17.60 -0.54
CA PRO A 241 -20.77 -17.57 -1.72
C PRO A 241 -21.44 -18.10 -2.98
N ILE A 242 -21.32 -17.33 -4.07
CA ILE A 242 -21.76 -17.72 -5.41
C ILE A 242 -20.70 -17.36 -6.45
N ALA A 243 -20.49 -18.28 -7.39
CA ALA A 243 -19.72 -18.07 -8.60
C ALA A 243 -20.64 -18.28 -9.81
N ARG A 244 -20.56 -17.43 -10.82
CA ARG A 244 -21.34 -17.55 -12.07
C ARG A 244 -20.52 -17.16 -13.29
N ARG A 245 -20.88 -17.68 -14.45
CA ARG A 245 -20.31 -17.22 -15.73
C ARG A 245 -20.65 -15.76 -15.99
N ILE A 246 -19.70 -15.08 -16.60
CA ILE A 246 -19.86 -13.70 -17.09
C ILE A 246 -19.13 -13.52 -18.41
N VAL A 247 -19.71 -12.69 -19.28
CA VAL A 247 -19.10 -12.25 -20.54
C VAL A 247 -19.14 -10.73 -20.57
N LEU A 248 -18.02 -10.09 -20.89
CA LEU A 248 -17.93 -8.65 -21.16
C LEU A 248 -17.76 -8.45 -22.67
N VAL A 249 -18.63 -7.68 -23.28
CA VAL A 249 -18.57 -7.32 -24.71
C VAL A 249 -18.28 -5.84 -24.84
N LYS A 250 -17.20 -5.51 -25.54
CA LYS A 250 -16.73 -4.14 -25.73
C LYS A 250 -17.74 -3.35 -26.55
N GLN A 251 -18.13 -2.18 -26.05
CA GLN A 251 -19.03 -1.25 -26.72
C GLN A 251 -18.28 -0.06 -27.33
N SER A 252 -17.21 0.37 -26.67
CA SER A 252 -16.44 1.56 -27.06
C SER A 252 -15.01 1.46 -26.53
N ASP A 253 -14.08 2.07 -27.25
CA ASP A 253 -12.70 2.31 -26.78
C ASP A 253 -12.61 3.54 -25.84
N SER A 254 -13.70 4.30 -25.69
CA SER A 254 -13.76 5.44 -24.78
C SER A 254 -13.57 5.01 -23.33
N THR A 255 -12.83 5.82 -22.58
CA THR A 255 -12.64 5.70 -21.13
C THR A 255 -13.13 6.96 -20.40
N ASP A 256 -14.01 7.74 -21.03
CA ASP A 256 -14.58 8.94 -20.43
C ASP A 256 -15.60 8.57 -19.34
N VAL A 257 -15.37 9.07 -18.13
CA VAL A 257 -16.22 8.74 -16.98
C VAL A 257 -17.65 9.26 -17.16
N ASN A 258 -17.85 10.42 -17.79
CA ASN A 258 -19.19 10.99 -17.95
C ASN A 258 -20.02 10.16 -18.92
N GLN A 259 -19.43 9.77 -20.05
CA GLN A 259 -20.06 8.84 -21.00
C GLN A 259 -20.39 7.50 -20.34
N PHE A 260 -19.50 6.99 -19.48
CA PHE A 260 -19.76 5.76 -18.74
C PHE A 260 -20.97 5.91 -17.80
N LEU A 261 -21.07 7.01 -17.07
CA LEU A 261 -22.17 7.29 -16.13
C LEU A 261 -23.54 7.47 -16.82
N GLU A 262 -23.57 7.70 -18.14
CA GLU A 262 -24.81 7.77 -18.94
C GLU A 262 -25.33 6.37 -19.34
N MET A 263 -24.52 5.31 -19.20
CA MET A 263 -24.94 3.95 -19.54
C MET A 263 -25.93 3.39 -18.51
N GLU A 264 -26.81 2.49 -18.96
CA GLU A 264 -27.82 1.86 -18.10
C GLU A 264 -27.66 0.34 -18.06
N GLY A 265 -27.71 -0.21 -16.84
CA GLY A 265 -27.89 -1.64 -16.63
C GLY A 265 -29.37 -2.03 -16.59
N CYS A 266 -29.67 -3.29 -16.90
CA CYS A 266 -31.03 -3.81 -16.87
C CYS A 266 -31.09 -5.31 -16.60
N LEU A 267 -32.29 -5.79 -16.27
CA LEU A 267 -32.62 -7.21 -16.20
C LEU A 267 -33.59 -7.52 -17.35
N VAL A 268 -33.24 -8.50 -18.19
CA VAL A 268 -34.08 -8.96 -19.29
C VAL A 268 -34.62 -10.34 -18.94
N PRO A 269 -35.93 -10.48 -18.66
CA PRO A 269 -36.55 -11.77 -18.42
C PRO A 269 -36.39 -12.70 -19.61
N ARG A 270 -36.33 -14.01 -19.38
CA ARG A 270 -36.21 -15.01 -20.46
C ARG A 270 -37.26 -14.86 -21.57
N ALA A 271 -38.48 -14.46 -21.21
CA ALA A 271 -39.59 -14.26 -22.15
C ALA A 271 -39.41 -13.06 -23.09
N GLU A 272 -38.52 -12.12 -22.76
CA GLU A 272 -38.30 -10.86 -23.49
C GLU A 272 -36.95 -10.84 -24.22
N LEU A 273 -36.22 -11.97 -24.24
CA LEU A 273 -34.93 -12.06 -24.91
C LEU A 273 -35.09 -11.91 -26.42
N THR A 274 -34.29 -10.99 -27.00
CA THR A 274 -34.10 -10.95 -28.45
C THR A 274 -33.18 -12.08 -28.89
N PRO A 275 -33.17 -12.46 -30.19
CA PRO A 275 -32.27 -13.49 -30.70
C PRO A 275 -30.78 -13.19 -30.45
N GLU A 276 -30.40 -11.91 -30.37
CA GLU A 276 -29.03 -11.49 -30.08
C GLU A 276 -28.67 -11.73 -28.61
N LEU A 277 -29.59 -11.44 -27.69
CA LEU A 277 -29.40 -11.65 -26.24
C LEU A 277 -29.48 -13.12 -25.84
N GLU A 278 -30.22 -13.93 -26.61
CA GLU A 278 -30.37 -15.35 -26.39
C GLU A 278 -29.01 -16.09 -26.44
N VAL A 279 -28.07 -15.63 -27.27
CA VAL A 279 -26.70 -16.18 -27.32
C VAL A 279 -25.98 -16.03 -25.98
N TYR A 280 -26.07 -14.86 -25.35
CA TYR A 280 -25.43 -14.60 -24.06
C TYR A 280 -26.15 -15.34 -22.93
N TYR A 281 -27.49 -15.33 -22.93
CA TYR A 281 -28.28 -16.09 -21.96
C TYR A 281 -27.96 -17.59 -22.01
N ASN A 282 -27.87 -18.18 -23.21
CA ASN A 282 -27.52 -19.58 -23.38
C ASN A 282 -26.10 -19.93 -22.95
N TYR A 283 -25.19 -18.95 -22.87
CA TYR A 283 -23.83 -19.16 -22.39
C TYR A 283 -23.67 -18.90 -20.88
N THR A 284 -24.48 -18.03 -20.27
CA THR A 284 -24.28 -17.60 -18.87
C THR A 284 -25.35 -18.05 -17.88
N CYS A 285 -26.49 -18.55 -18.36
CA CYS A 285 -27.69 -18.75 -17.54
C CYS A 285 -28.21 -20.19 -17.55
N GLN A 286 -27.46 -21.17 -18.07
CA GLN A 286 -27.90 -22.57 -18.08
C GLN A 286 -27.59 -23.27 -16.74
N GLU A 287 -28.21 -24.44 -16.56
CA GLU A 287 -27.91 -25.29 -15.40
C GLU A 287 -26.42 -25.66 -15.39
N GLY A 288 -25.75 -25.40 -14.26
CA GLY A 288 -24.30 -25.63 -14.11
C GLY A 288 -23.42 -24.42 -14.45
N ASP A 289 -23.98 -23.32 -14.98
CA ASP A 289 -23.22 -22.08 -15.23
C ASP A 289 -23.00 -21.22 -13.96
N TYR A 290 -23.56 -21.67 -12.83
CA TYR A 290 -23.29 -21.11 -11.52
C TYR A 290 -23.08 -22.21 -10.48
N ILE A 291 -22.30 -21.89 -9.46
CA ILE A 291 -22.05 -22.71 -8.27
C ILE A 291 -22.35 -21.84 -7.07
N LYS A 292 -23.24 -22.31 -6.19
CA LYS A 292 -23.57 -21.64 -4.93
C LYS A 292 -23.42 -22.61 -3.77
N THR A 293 -23.02 -22.10 -2.62
CA THR A 293 -23.22 -22.78 -1.33
C THR A 293 -24.53 -22.30 -0.72
N CYS A 294 -25.10 -23.03 0.22
CA CYS A 294 -26.26 -22.55 0.96
C CYS A 294 -26.19 -22.92 2.44
N THR A 295 -26.58 -21.99 3.30
CA THR A 295 -26.61 -22.24 4.74
C THR A 295 -27.72 -23.23 5.10
N VAL A 296 -27.34 -24.34 5.73
CA VAL A 296 -28.28 -25.35 6.23
C VAL A 296 -28.99 -24.82 7.48
N PRO A 297 -30.34 -24.80 7.54
CA PRO A 297 -31.06 -24.39 8.74
C PRO A 297 -30.77 -25.32 9.93
N SER A 298 -30.41 -24.73 11.07
CA SER A 298 -30.02 -25.45 12.29
C SER A 298 -28.91 -26.49 12.00
N PRO A 299 -27.70 -26.03 11.66
CA PRO A 299 -26.60 -26.93 11.31
C PRO A 299 -26.16 -27.71 12.56
N LYS A 300 -25.89 -28.99 12.37
CA LYS A 300 -25.20 -29.86 13.33
C LYS A 300 -23.68 -29.76 13.22
N LEU A 301 -23.17 -29.18 12.14
CA LEU A 301 -21.75 -29.06 11.78
C LEU A 301 -21.05 -30.42 11.63
N ASP A 302 -21.77 -31.39 11.07
CA ASP A 302 -21.30 -32.75 10.78
C ASP A 302 -21.54 -33.11 9.30
N GLU A 303 -21.13 -34.31 8.88
CA GLU A 303 -21.27 -34.75 7.48
C GLU A 303 -22.74 -34.80 7.01
N THR A 304 -23.70 -34.89 7.94
CA THR A 304 -25.13 -34.91 7.59
C THR A 304 -25.59 -33.56 7.04
N ASP A 305 -24.98 -32.46 7.47
CA ASP A 305 -25.25 -31.15 6.89
C ASP A 305 -24.77 -31.03 5.44
N LEU A 306 -23.66 -31.68 5.08
CA LEU A 306 -23.17 -31.69 3.69
C LEU A 306 -24.19 -32.37 2.76
N GLU A 307 -24.78 -33.49 3.19
CA GLU A 307 -25.84 -34.15 2.44
C GLU A 307 -27.12 -33.32 2.35
N ARG A 308 -27.48 -32.64 3.44
CA ARG A 308 -28.66 -31.74 3.49
C ARG A 308 -28.46 -30.56 2.56
N GLU A 309 -27.31 -29.92 2.60
CA GLU A 309 -26.94 -28.82 1.69
C GLU A 309 -27.02 -29.30 0.23
N LYS A 310 -26.43 -30.46 -0.09
CA LYS A 310 -26.46 -30.98 -1.45
C LYS A 310 -27.87 -31.28 -1.95
N LYS A 311 -28.79 -31.68 -1.07
CA LYS A 311 -30.22 -31.84 -1.40
C LYS A 311 -30.90 -30.50 -1.64
N MET A 312 -30.58 -29.48 -0.83
CA MET A 312 -31.12 -28.12 -0.99
C MET A 312 -30.67 -27.46 -2.31
N LEU A 313 -29.47 -27.76 -2.79
CA LEU A 313 -28.93 -27.23 -4.05
C LEU A 313 -29.49 -27.90 -5.32
N LYS A 314 -30.19 -29.04 -5.21
CA LYS A 314 -30.79 -29.78 -6.34
C LYS A 314 -32.26 -29.37 -6.62
N ILE A 315 -32.76 -28.37 -5.91
CA ILE A 315 -34.12 -27.83 -6.03
C ILE A 315 -34.07 -26.59 -6.92
#